data_AF-A0A437J383-F1
#
_entry.id   AF-A0A437J383-F1
#
_cell.length_a   1.000
_cell.length_b   1.000
_cell.length_c   1.000
_cell.angle_alpha   90.00
_cell.angle_beta   90.00
_cell.angle_gamma   90.00
#
_symmetry.space_group_name_H-M   'P 1'
#
loop_
_entity.id
_entity.type
_entity.pdbx_description
1 polymer ?
#
loop_
_entity_poly.entity_id
_entity_poly.type
_entity_poly.pdbx_seq_one_letter_code
_entity_poly.pdbx_strand_id
1 'polypeptide(L)'
;MIPTGSAVRSSSDEEHRLREGTKQALLVAMMSQRCGATISELVEATGWKANTVHAALSTFRKSGRNIVAEDIASRRVYRIYDEDRSKL
;
A
#
# COMPACT_ATOMS: atom_id res chain seq x y z
N MET A 1 -7.74 17.31 -36.55
CA MET A 1 -8.79 16.32 -36.20
C MET A 1 -8.07 15.00 -36.03
N ILE A 2 -7.47 14.70 -34.87
CA ILE A 2 -8.09 14.25 -33.61
C ILE A 2 -7.38 14.91 -32.41
N PRO A 3 -8.09 15.46 -31.40
CA PRO A 3 -7.48 15.77 -30.12
C PRO A 3 -7.34 14.48 -29.29
N THR A 4 -6.11 14.06 -28.98
CA THR A 4 -5.88 12.95 -28.05
C THR A 4 -6.25 13.41 -26.64
N GLY A 5 -7.45 13.06 -26.20
CA GLY A 5 -7.90 13.21 -24.82
C GLY A 5 -7.55 11.96 -23.99
N SER A 6 -6.66 12.14 -23.01
CA SER A 6 -6.60 11.46 -21.69
C SER A 6 -5.25 11.82 -21.06
N ALA A 7 -5.13 12.33 -19.84
CA ALA A 7 -6.04 12.30 -18.73
C ALA A 7 -5.82 13.53 -17.81
N VAL A 8 -6.96 14.00 -17.31
CA VAL A 8 -7.27 14.76 -16.09
C VAL A 8 -6.11 15.16 -15.14
N ARG A 9 -6.13 16.45 -14.77
CA ARG A 9 -5.44 17.04 -13.60
C ARG A 9 -6.06 16.56 -12.28
N SER A 10 -5.25 16.30 -11.26
CA SER A 10 -5.61 16.40 -9.82
C SER A 10 -4.29 16.61 -9.07
N SER A 11 -3.93 17.76 -8.47
CA SER A 11 -4.63 18.68 -7.57
C SER A 11 -5.21 18.00 -6.33
N SER A 12 -4.37 17.25 -5.60
CA SER A 12 -4.70 16.72 -4.27
C SER A 12 -3.45 16.48 -3.39
N ASP A 13 -2.39 17.27 -3.57
CA ASP A 13 -1.19 17.21 -2.72
C ASP A 13 -1.32 18.06 -1.44
N GLU A 14 -2.37 18.89 -1.33
CA GLU A 14 -2.55 19.89 -0.26
C GLU A 14 -3.33 19.39 0.97
N GLU A 15 -3.80 18.14 0.98
CA GLU A 15 -4.65 17.58 2.06
C GLU A 15 -3.98 16.42 2.79
N HIS A 16 -2.66 16.51 3.03
CA HIS A 16 -1.97 15.63 3.99
C HIS A 16 -1.57 16.34 5.28
N ARG A 17 -2.23 17.48 5.56
CA ARG A 17 -2.47 17.90 6.93
C ARG A 17 -3.54 16.97 7.51
N LEU A 18 -3.10 16.00 8.31
CA LEU A 18 -3.66 15.62 9.62
C LEU A 18 -3.11 14.22 9.96
N ARG A 19 -2.20 14.20 10.92
CA ARG A 19 -1.55 13.02 11.46
C ARG A 19 -2.39 12.46 12.60
N GLU A 20 -2.98 11.28 12.44
CA GLU A 20 -3.20 10.27 13.49
C GLU A 20 -3.27 8.91 12.78
N GLY A 21 -2.33 7.98 13.06
CA GLY A 21 -2.21 6.71 12.33
C GLY A 21 -1.62 6.89 10.92
N THR A 22 -0.31 6.75 10.78
CA THR A 22 0.38 6.96 9.49
C THR A 22 -0.22 6.06 8.41
N LYS A 23 -0.32 6.56 7.17
CA LYS A 23 -0.73 5.74 6.01
C LYS A 23 0.07 4.43 5.88
N GLN A 24 1.31 4.42 6.40
CA GLN A 24 2.12 3.22 6.54
C GLN A 24 1.51 2.18 7.51
N ALA A 25 0.99 2.62 8.66
CA ALA A 25 0.28 1.74 9.59
C ALA A 25 -1.00 1.16 8.96
N LEU A 26 -1.72 1.94 8.15
CA LEU A 26 -2.86 1.45 7.37
C LEU A 26 -2.46 0.34 6.38
N LEU A 27 -1.38 0.55 5.62
CA LEU A 27 -0.84 -0.48 4.72
C LEU A 27 -0.49 -1.78 5.46
N VAL A 28 0.17 -1.66 6.62
CA VAL A 28 0.52 -2.83 7.45
C VAL A 28 -0.73 -3.54 7.96
N ALA A 29 -1.72 -2.79 8.45
CA ALA A 29 -2.97 -3.36 8.94
C ALA A 29 -3.70 -4.16 7.84
N MET A 30 -3.79 -3.61 6.62
CA MET A 30 -4.41 -4.27 5.47
C MET A 30 -3.67 -5.54 5.05
N MET A 31 -2.33 -5.49 4.94
CA MET A 31 -1.55 -6.66 4.56
C MET A 31 -1.45 -7.72 5.67
N SER A 32 -1.67 -7.34 6.92
CA SER A 32 -1.73 -8.29 8.05
C SER A 32 -3.07 -9.03 8.12
N GLN A 33 -4.07 -8.63 7.31
CA GLN A 33 -5.31 -9.39 7.17
C GLN A 33 -5.04 -10.73 6.48
N ARG A 34 -5.84 -11.76 6.80
CA ARG A 34 -5.68 -13.12 6.24
C ARG A 34 -5.74 -13.16 4.70
N CYS A 35 -6.50 -12.25 4.10
CA CYS A 35 -6.60 -12.11 2.65
C CYS A 35 -5.37 -11.47 2.00
N GLY A 36 -4.54 -10.74 2.75
CA GLY A 36 -3.55 -9.82 2.20
C GLY A 36 -4.20 -8.64 1.46
N ALA A 37 -3.37 -7.89 0.74
CA ALA A 37 -3.83 -6.78 -0.08
C ALA A 37 -3.00 -6.66 -1.37
N THR A 38 -3.65 -6.31 -2.47
CA THR A 38 -2.99 -6.02 -3.75
C THR A 38 -2.51 -4.58 -3.81
N ILE A 39 -1.56 -4.25 -4.71
CA ILE A 39 -1.11 -2.86 -4.89
C ILE A 39 -2.29 -1.92 -5.18
N SER A 40 -3.24 -2.35 -6.03
CA SER A 40 -4.41 -1.54 -6.35
C SER A 40 -5.26 -1.24 -5.11
N GLU A 41 -5.54 -2.23 -4.26
CA GLU A 41 -6.29 -2.01 -3.01
C GLU A 41 -5.54 -1.10 -2.03
N LEU A 42 -4.21 -1.26 -1.93
CA LEU A 42 -3.36 -0.42 -1.09
C LEU A 42 -3.32 1.04 -1.60
N VAL A 43 -3.30 1.23 -2.92
CA VAL A 43 -3.38 2.55 -3.58
C VAL A 43 -4.73 3.20 -3.31
N GLU A 44 -5.84 2.50 -3.53
CA GLU A 44 -7.19 3.00 -3.28
C GLU A 44 -7.41 3.38 -1.81
N ALA A 45 -6.96 2.55 -0.88
CA ALA A 45 -7.13 2.82 0.56
C ALA A 45 -6.26 3.96 1.08
N THR A 46 -5.11 4.23 0.47
CA THR A 46 -4.17 5.28 0.93
C THR A 46 -4.21 6.56 0.10
N GLY A 47 -4.79 6.51 -1.09
CA GLY A 47 -4.68 7.53 -2.13
C GLY A 47 -3.26 7.71 -2.66
N TRP A 48 -2.35 6.77 -2.41
CA TRP A 48 -0.97 6.86 -2.87
C TRP A 48 -0.80 6.34 -4.28
N LYS A 49 0.15 6.90 -5.04
CA LYS A 49 0.59 6.31 -6.30
C LYS A 49 1.27 4.95 -6.02
N ALA A 50 1.17 4.02 -6.96
CA ALA A 50 1.78 2.68 -6.83
C ALA A 50 3.29 2.75 -6.47
N ASN A 51 4.04 3.68 -7.05
CA ASN A 51 5.47 3.86 -6.73
C ASN A 51 5.73 4.18 -5.26
N THR A 52 4.84 4.94 -4.61
CA THR A 52 4.93 5.25 -3.17
C THR A 52 4.61 4.02 -2.32
N VAL A 53 3.64 3.21 -2.74
CA VAL A 53 3.33 1.92 -2.09
C VAL A 53 4.54 0.97 -2.20
N HIS A 54 5.17 0.88 -3.37
CA HIS A 54 6.40 0.09 -3.55
C HIS A 54 7.56 0.58 -2.67
N ALA A 55 7.73 1.90 -2.52
CA ALA A 55 8.71 2.47 -1.59
C ALA A 55 8.38 2.10 -0.14
N ALA A 56 7.11 2.15 0.27
CA ALA A 56 6.67 1.74 1.60
C ALA A 56 6.90 0.23 1.85
N LEU A 57 6.61 -0.63 0.87
CA LEU A 57 6.88 -2.07 0.92
C LEU A 57 8.38 -2.35 1.12
N SER A 58 9.25 -1.59 0.46
CA SER A 58 10.70 -1.67 0.68
C SER A 58 11.09 -1.31 2.12
N THR A 59 10.51 -0.23 2.66
CA THR A 59 10.71 0.17 4.06
C THR A 59 10.20 -0.89 5.05
N PHE A 60 9.05 -1.51 4.79
CA PHE A 60 8.51 -2.57 5.64
C PHE A 60 9.42 -3.81 5.66
N ARG A 61 9.98 -4.21 4.51
CA ARG A 61 10.98 -5.31 4.46
C ARG A 61 12.21 -4.97 5.29
N LYS A 62 12.70 -3.73 5.22
CA LYS A 62 13.83 -3.25 6.04
C LYS A 62 13.51 -3.20 7.54
N SER A 63 12.24 -3.01 7.90
CA SER A 63 11.81 -2.99 9.30
C SER A 63 11.73 -4.37 9.97
N GLY A 64 12.12 -5.44 9.28
CA GLY A 64 12.11 -6.81 9.82
C GLY A 64 10.76 -7.52 9.68
N ARG A 65 9.78 -6.94 8.98
CA ARG A 65 8.48 -7.59 8.72
C ARG A 65 8.62 -8.64 7.62
N ASN A 66 8.07 -9.83 7.86
CA ASN A 66 8.03 -10.89 6.86
C ASN A 66 6.92 -10.60 5.83
N ILE A 67 7.30 -9.98 4.71
CA ILE A 67 6.38 -9.66 3.62
C ILE A 67 6.49 -10.71 2.52
N VAL A 68 5.39 -11.44 2.31
CA VAL A 68 5.26 -12.41 1.24
C VAL A 68 4.42 -11.81 0.12
N ALA A 69 4.89 -11.94 -1.10
CA ALA A 69 4.13 -11.61 -2.30
C ALA A 69 3.72 -12.92 -2.98
N GLU A 70 2.43 -13.15 -3.11
CA GLU A 70 1.86 -14.32 -3.79
C GLU A 70 1.11 -13.87 -5.04
N ASP A 71 1.30 -14.59 -6.14
CA ASP A 71 0.56 -14.35 -7.38
C ASP A 71 -0.68 -15.27 -7.39
N ILE A 72 -1.83 -14.73 -7.02
CA ILE A 72 -3.11 -15.46 -6.93
C ILE A 72 -4.01 -14.99 -8.07
N ALA A 73 -4.40 -15.92 -8.95
CA ALA A 73 -5.31 -15.63 -10.07
C ALA A 73 -4.87 -14.38 -10.89
N SER A 74 -3.59 -14.32 -11.24
CA SER A 74 -2.96 -13.22 -11.98
C SER A 74 -2.93 -11.86 -11.25
N ARG A 75 -3.16 -11.83 -9.93
CA ARG A 75 -3.04 -10.64 -9.08
C ARG A 75 -1.94 -10.85 -8.04
N ARG A 76 -1.08 -9.85 -7.88
CA ARG A 76 -0.03 -9.87 -6.86
C ARG A 76 -0.58 -9.39 -5.52
N VAL A 77 -0.69 -10.32 -4.58
CA VAL A 77 -1.19 -10.11 -3.22
C VAL A 77 -0.02 -10.05 -2.26
N TYR A 78 0.04 -9.00 -1.45
CA TYR A 78 1.05 -8.81 -0.41
C TYR A 78 0.45 -9.15 0.96
N ARG A 79 1.17 -10.00 1.71
CA ARG A 79 0.83 -10.37 3.08
C ARG A 79 1.98 -10.06 4.02
N ILE A 80 1.66 -9.58 5.21
CA ILE A 80 2.61 -9.47 6.31
C ILE A 80 2.31 -10.59 7.30
N TYR A 81 3.32 -11.43 7.54
CA TYR A 81 3.32 -12.32 8.68
C TYR A 81 4.03 -11.58 9.81
N ASP A 82 3.23 -11.07 10.74
CA ASP A 82 3.74 -10.57 12.00
C ASP A 82 4.09 -11.79 12.86
N GLU A 83 5.34 -12.24 12.79
CA GLU A 83 5.84 -13.29 13.71
C GLU A 83 6.05 -12.74 15.13
N ASP A 84 5.90 -11.44 15.35
CA ASP A 84 6.27 -10.74 16.58
C ASP A 84 5.12 -9.92 17.18
N ARG A 85 4.01 -10.61 17.48
CA ARG A 85 3.04 -10.15 18.50
C ARG A 85 3.25 -10.81 19.86
N SER A 86 4.45 -11.36 20.10
CA SER A 86 4.84 -11.92 21.38
C SER A 86 6.09 -11.23 21.90
N LYS A 87 5.98 -9.96 22.33
CA LYS A 87 6.29 -9.60 23.73
C LYS A 87 5.45 -8.40 24.15
N LEU A 88 4.80 -8.63 25.29
CA LEU A 88 4.04 -7.73 26.14
C LEU A 88 4.83 -6.46 26.51
#